data_AF-A0A950LNY4-F1
#
_entry.id   AF-A0A950LNY4-F1
#
_cell.length_a   1.000
_cell.length_b   1.000
_cell.length_c   1.000
_cell.angle_alpha   90.00
_cell.angle_beta   90.00
_cell.angle_gamma   90.00
#
_symmetry.space_group_name_H-M   'P 1'
#
loop_
_entity.id
_entity.type
_entity.pdbx_description
1 polymer ?
#
loop_
_entity_poly.entity_id
_entity_poly.type
_entity_poly.pdbx_seq_one_letter_code
_entity_poly.pdbx_strand_id
1 'polypeptide(L)'
;MRQFASGEETTYRLLTGAVECDRDGPRVGGVVLLRRQAAAGGVPRWSLPPLADIEAALSRAYGSNIEASRKLGGLRVVADALNKGDLARAQIATLLLRLPDPPKSGAPSANLQKRLRDSGLLKDWNPDAHPRTGVGPNPGWFAPKDVGSADPSPAPKPELSTAPDGDHKSEVIPICIAEGIAVVPDEYGNKSTSCHYVCFGGGSFHQDFQGDVGCPPVLRPNFVN
;
A
#
# COMPACT_ATOMS: atom_id res chain seq x y z
N MET A 1 -28.23 37.28 8.74
CA MET A 1 -27.54 36.38 7.79
C MET A 1 -26.04 36.52 8.02
N ARG A 2 -25.40 35.55 8.67
CA ARG A 2 -23.94 35.55 8.85
C ARG A 2 -23.31 34.91 7.62
N GLN A 3 -22.59 35.70 6.83
CA GLN A 3 -21.66 35.19 5.84
C GLN A 3 -20.55 34.47 6.61
N PHE A 4 -20.49 33.14 6.49
CA PHE A 4 -19.31 32.40 6.89
C PHE A 4 -18.21 32.78 5.89
N ALA A 5 -17.22 33.51 6.38
CA ALA A 5 -15.99 33.77 5.63
C ALA A 5 -15.48 32.44 5.08
N SER A 6 -15.11 32.43 3.80
CA SER A 6 -14.41 31.33 3.15
C SER A 6 -13.07 31.15 3.84
N GLY A 7 -13.07 30.42 4.95
CA GLY A 7 -11.85 29.94 5.58
C GLY A 7 -11.08 29.19 4.51
N GLU A 8 -9.86 29.64 4.26
CA GLU A 8 -8.89 29.01 3.37
C GLU A 8 -8.56 27.65 3.99
N GLU A 9 -9.45 26.69 3.78
CA GLU A 9 -9.35 25.36 4.34
C GLU A 9 -8.14 24.73 3.68
N THR A 10 -7.07 24.59 4.47
CA THR A 10 -5.78 24.05 4.05
C THR A 10 -6.01 22.61 3.59
N THR A 11 -6.37 22.48 2.31
CA THR A 11 -6.79 21.22 1.72
C THR A 11 -5.51 20.52 1.31
N TYR A 12 -5.01 19.67 2.20
CA TYR A 12 -3.89 18.79 1.89
C TYR A 12 -4.28 17.93 0.69
N ARG A 13 -3.59 18.13 -0.44
CA ARG A 13 -3.82 17.41 -1.69
C ARG A 13 -2.66 16.45 -1.89
N LEU A 14 -2.94 15.15 -1.89
CA LEU A 14 -1.97 14.18 -2.37
C LEU A 14 -1.84 14.33 -3.88
N LEU A 15 -0.68 14.85 -4.30
CA LEU A 15 -0.24 14.90 -5.69
C LEU A 15 0.96 13.97 -5.84
N THR A 16 0.71 12.69 -6.06
CA THR A 16 1.75 11.79 -6.55
C THR A 16 1.58 11.67 -8.06
N GLY A 17 2.15 12.64 -8.78
CA GLY A 17 2.06 12.69 -10.23
C GLY A 17 0.65 13.03 -10.73
N ALA A 18 0.07 12.12 -11.54
CA ALA A 18 -1.22 12.29 -12.18
C ALA A 18 -2.37 11.58 -11.44
N VAL A 19 -2.08 10.93 -10.31
CA VAL A 19 -3.09 10.37 -9.40
C VAL A 19 -3.36 11.37 -8.29
N GLU A 20 -4.62 11.73 -8.12
CA GLU A 20 -5.07 12.73 -7.17
C GLU A 20 -6.26 12.22 -6.36
N CYS A 21 -6.39 12.66 -5.13
CA CYS A 21 -7.61 12.45 -4.35
C CYS A 21 -7.87 13.67 -3.46
N ASP A 22 -9.03 14.28 -3.66
CA ASP A 22 -9.52 15.41 -2.88
C ASP A 22 -11.02 15.26 -2.57
N ARG A 23 -11.68 16.35 -2.18
CA ARG A 23 -13.12 16.35 -1.87
C ARG A 23 -14.00 16.01 -3.07
N ASP A 24 -13.49 16.15 -4.28
CA ASP A 24 -14.18 15.77 -5.52
C ASP A 24 -13.83 14.34 -5.97
N GLY A 25 -13.16 13.58 -5.09
CA GLY A 25 -12.90 12.15 -5.25
C GLY A 25 -11.58 11.82 -5.95
N PRO A 26 -11.27 10.52 -6.08
CA PRO A 26 -10.06 10.05 -6.72
C PRO A 26 -10.09 10.25 -8.25
N ARG A 27 -8.98 10.71 -8.80
CA ARG A 27 -8.78 10.97 -10.22
C ARG A 27 -7.43 10.45 -10.72
N VAL A 28 -7.38 10.04 -11.98
CA VAL A 28 -6.15 9.60 -12.66
C VAL A 28 -6.05 10.26 -14.03
N GLY A 29 -5.07 11.15 -14.22
CA GLY A 29 -4.92 11.89 -15.49
C GLY A 29 -6.19 12.64 -15.90
N GLY A 30 -6.93 13.18 -14.93
CA GLY A 30 -8.21 13.84 -15.14
C GLY A 30 -9.43 12.92 -15.22
N VAL A 31 -9.25 11.59 -15.27
CA VAL A 31 -10.36 10.63 -15.23
C VAL A 31 -10.87 10.48 -13.81
N VAL A 32 -12.15 10.80 -13.59
CA VAL A 32 -12.83 10.61 -12.30
C VAL A 32 -13.22 9.15 -12.11
N LEU A 33 -12.79 8.54 -11.00
CA LEU A 33 -13.06 7.12 -10.73
C LEU A 33 -14.36 6.87 -9.95
N LEU A 34 -14.89 7.89 -9.27
CA LEU A 34 -16.12 7.80 -8.47
C LEU A 34 -17.16 8.82 -8.93
N ARG A 35 -18.44 8.44 -8.91
CA ARG A 35 -19.54 9.35 -9.23
C ARG A 35 -20.07 9.98 -7.95
N ARG A 36 -20.19 11.31 -7.94
CA ARG A 36 -20.89 12.06 -6.90
C ARG A 36 -22.38 12.12 -7.27
N GLN A 37 -23.23 11.53 -6.44
CA GLN A 37 -24.68 11.54 -6.61
C GLN A 37 -25.31 12.54 -5.64
N ALA A 38 -26.24 13.35 -6.12
CA ALA A 38 -27.07 14.16 -5.26
C ALA A 38 -27.96 13.23 -4.41
N ALA A 39 -27.96 13.41 -3.10
CA ALA A 39 -28.89 12.72 -2.21
C ALA A 39 -30.02 13.66 -1.78
N ALA A 40 -31.18 13.09 -1.47
CA ALA A 40 -32.37 13.83 -1.04
C ALA A 40 -32.15 14.71 0.21
N GLY A 41 -31.13 14.41 1.03
CA GLY A 41 -30.76 15.18 2.22
C GLY A 41 -29.69 16.25 1.99
N GLY A 42 -29.35 16.59 0.74
CA GLY A 42 -28.36 17.63 0.41
C GLY A 42 -26.90 17.24 0.60
N VAL A 43 -26.61 16.17 1.37
CA VAL A 43 -25.26 15.61 1.48
C VAL A 43 -25.00 14.68 0.29
N PRO A 44 -24.04 15.00 -0.59
CA PRO A 44 -23.76 14.17 -1.76
C PRO A 44 -23.16 12.83 -1.34
N ARG A 45 -23.53 11.77 -2.07
CA ARG A 45 -23.04 10.42 -1.84
C ARG A 45 -22.11 9.98 -2.98
N TRP A 46 -20.99 9.41 -2.62
CA TRP A 46 -20.03 8.80 -3.52
C TRP A 46 -20.42 7.35 -3.80
N SER A 47 -20.46 7.00 -5.08
CA SER A 47 -20.70 5.64 -5.56
C SER A 47 -19.77 5.29 -6.71
N LEU A 48 -19.54 3.98 -6.92
CA LEU A 48 -18.77 3.52 -8.07
C LEU A 48 -19.63 3.61 -9.34
N PRO A 49 -19.06 4.13 -10.45
CA PRO A 49 -19.61 3.89 -11.77
C PRO A 49 -19.64 2.38 -12.09
N PRO A 50 -20.42 1.95 -13.10
CA PRO A 50 -20.33 0.61 -13.66
C PRO A 50 -18.87 0.25 -14.02
N LEU A 51 -18.47 -1.01 -13.78
CA LEU A 51 -17.10 -1.46 -14.04
C LEU A 51 -16.66 -1.18 -15.49
N ALA A 52 -17.53 -1.43 -16.46
CA ALA A 52 -17.26 -1.19 -17.88
C ALA A 52 -16.92 0.28 -18.17
N ASP A 53 -17.58 1.23 -17.50
CA ASP A 53 -17.31 2.67 -17.68
C ASP A 53 -15.92 3.03 -17.12
N ILE A 54 -15.56 2.47 -15.96
CA ILE A 54 -14.25 2.67 -15.34
C ILE A 54 -13.13 2.12 -16.23
N GLU A 55 -13.29 0.89 -16.71
CA GLU A 55 -12.32 0.22 -17.59
C GLU A 55 -12.18 0.95 -18.93
N ALA A 56 -13.28 1.40 -19.53
CA ALA A 56 -13.25 2.18 -20.77
C ALA A 56 -12.54 3.53 -20.58
N ALA A 57 -12.80 4.23 -19.47
CA ALA A 57 -12.18 5.51 -19.19
C ALA A 57 -10.68 5.38 -18.90
N LEU A 58 -10.28 4.38 -18.11
CA LEU A 58 -8.87 4.09 -17.84
C LEU A 58 -8.15 3.60 -19.10
N SER A 59 -8.78 2.73 -19.90
CA SER A 59 -8.18 2.24 -21.13
C SER A 59 -7.87 3.37 -22.11
N ARG A 60 -8.74 4.37 -22.19
CA ARG A 60 -8.51 5.59 -22.95
C ARG A 60 -7.36 6.42 -22.38
N ALA A 61 -7.29 6.57 -21.06
CA ALA A 61 -6.24 7.35 -20.41
C ALA A 61 -4.85 6.72 -20.54
N TYR A 62 -4.74 5.40 -20.48
CA TYR A 62 -3.47 4.68 -20.57
C TYR A 62 -3.08 4.26 -22.01
N GLY A 63 -4.02 4.30 -22.95
CA GLY A 63 -3.80 3.78 -24.31
C GLY A 63 -3.56 2.26 -24.32
N SER A 64 -4.18 1.52 -23.42
CA SER A 64 -4.03 0.06 -23.25
C SER A 64 -5.33 -0.53 -22.72
N ASN A 65 -5.57 -1.84 -22.92
CA ASN A 65 -6.74 -2.49 -22.35
C ASN A 65 -6.53 -2.73 -20.85
N ILE A 66 -7.30 -2.02 -20.02
CA ILE A 66 -7.19 -2.04 -18.56
C ILE A 66 -8.27 -2.92 -17.95
N GLU A 67 -7.85 -3.83 -17.08
CA GLU A 67 -8.73 -4.61 -16.22
C GLU A 67 -8.78 -3.98 -14.82
N ALA A 68 -9.89 -3.33 -14.48
CA ALA A 68 -10.05 -2.61 -13.22
C ALA A 68 -10.75 -3.44 -12.14
N SER A 69 -11.20 -4.65 -12.47
CA SER A 69 -11.92 -5.58 -11.59
C SER A 69 -11.27 -5.72 -10.20
N ARG A 70 -9.94 -5.89 -10.17
CA ARG A 70 -9.13 -6.06 -8.95
C ARG A 70 -9.03 -4.80 -8.08
N LYS A 71 -9.33 -3.63 -8.64
CA LYS A 71 -9.27 -2.33 -7.95
C LYS A 71 -10.62 -1.92 -7.36
N LEU A 72 -11.71 -2.58 -7.72
CA LEU A 72 -13.05 -2.26 -7.23
C LEU A 72 -13.17 -2.30 -5.70
N GLY A 73 -12.51 -3.26 -5.05
CA GLY A 73 -12.49 -3.36 -3.59
C GLY A 73 -11.89 -2.12 -2.92
N GLY A 74 -10.75 -1.65 -3.41
CA GLY A 74 -10.11 -0.44 -2.90
C GLY A 74 -10.90 0.83 -3.23
N LEU A 75 -11.50 0.91 -4.43
CA LEU A 75 -12.36 2.04 -4.81
C LEU A 75 -13.62 2.15 -3.93
N ARG A 76 -14.17 1.02 -3.47
CA ARG A 76 -15.25 1.01 -2.47
C ARG A 76 -14.80 1.60 -1.13
N VAL A 77 -13.59 1.25 -0.67
CA VAL A 77 -13.03 1.83 0.55
C VAL A 77 -12.85 3.35 0.43
N VAL A 78 -12.40 3.83 -0.74
CA VAL A 78 -12.29 5.27 -1.00
C VAL A 78 -13.67 5.94 -0.97
N ALA A 79 -14.67 5.37 -1.64
CA ALA A 79 -16.03 5.91 -1.65
C ALA A 79 -16.63 5.97 -0.23
N ASP A 80 -16.45 4.92 0.56
CA ASP A 80 -16.92 4.85 1.94
C ASP A 80 -16.24 5.88 2.85
N ALA A 81 -14.92 6.09 2.68
CA ALA A 81 -14.19 7.11 3.42
C ALA A 81 -14.69 8.52 3.07
N LEU A 82 -14.88 8.83 1.78
CA LEU A 82 -15.44 10.11 1.34
C LEU A 82 -16.87 10.34 1.84
N ASN A 83 -17.71 9.29 1.85
CA ASN A 83 -19.06 9.35 2.40
C ASN A 83 -19.09 9.65 3.90
N LYS A 84 -18.01 9.32 4.62
CA LYS A 84 -17.84 9.62 6.05
C LYS A 84 -17.15 10.97 6.31
N GLY A 85 -16.73 11.68 5.26
CA GLY A 85 -15.94 12.91 5.38
C GLY A 85 -14.48 12.68 5.78
N ASP A 86 -14.00 11.44 5.75
CA ASP A 86 -12.63 11.07 6.13
C ASP A 86 -11.69 11.18 4.91
N LEU A 87 -11.29 12.42 4.60
CA LEU A 87 -10.47 12.72 3.44
C LEU A 87 -9.08 12.07 3.52
N ALA A 88 -8.46 12.05 4.70
CA ALA A 88 -7.14 11.46 4.89
C ALA A 88 -7.15 9.95 4.59
N ARG A 89 -8.17 9.23 5.06
CA ARG A 89 -8.34 7.81 4.73
C ARG A 89 -8.62 7.58 3.26
N ALA A 90 -9.45 8.42 2.62
CA ALA A 90 -9.71 8.33 1.19
C ALA A 90 -8.43 8.49 0.37
N GLN A 91 -7.57 9.43 0.78
CA GLN A 91 -6.27 9.71 0.22
C GLN A 91 -5.30 8.53 0.35
N ILE A 92 -5.13 7.98 1.55
CA ILE A 92 -4.29 6.79 1.79
C ILE A 92 -4.81 5.59 0.99
N ALA A 93 -6.12 5.33 1.02
CA ALA A 93 -6.73 4.25 0.26
C ALA A 93 -6.50 4.40 -1.25
N THR A 94 -6.51 5.63 -1.77
CA THR A 94 -6.18 5.92 -3.17
C THR A 94 -4.72 5.60 -3.50
N LEU A 95 -3.76 5.97 -2.65
CA LEU A 95 -2.35 5.60 -2.84
C LEU A 95 -2.16 4.08 -2.87
N LEU A 96 -2.87 3.36 -2.00
CA LEU A 96 -2.83 1.90 -1.91
C LEU A 96 -3.41 1.20 -3.13
N LEU A 97 -4.16 1.89 -4.01
CA LEU A 97 -4.55 1.35 -5.31
C LEU A 97 -3.34 1.14 -6.24
N ARG A 98 -2.23 1.86 -6.00
CA ARG A 98 -0.99 1.80 -6.78
C ARG A 98 -1.21 2.03 -8.29
N LEU A 99 -2.09 2.97 -8.62
CA LEU A 99 -2.37 3.36 -10.01
C LEU A 99 -1.14 4.11 -10.55
N PRO A 100 -0.55 3.70 -11.68
CA PRO A 100 0.55 4.43 -12.28
C PRO A 100 0.08 5.73 -12.94
N ASP A 101 1.01 6.63 -13.22
CA ASP A 101 0.69 7.85 -13.96
C ASP A 101 0.41 7.53 -15.43
N PRO A 102 -0.69 8.00 -16.02
CA PRO A 102 -0.92 7.88 -17.45
C PRO A 102 0.15 8.63 -18.27
N PRO A 103 0.37 8.25 -19.53
CA PRO A 103 1.33 8.92 -20.39
C PRO A 103 0.85 10.36 -20.66
N LYS A 104 1.77 11.33 -20.63
CA LYS A 104 1.45 12.73 -20.92
C LYS A 104 1.00 12.93 -22.38
N SER A 105 1.56 12.13 -23.30
CA SER A 105 1.18 12.07 -24.70
C SER A 105 1.74 10.80 -25.36
N GLY A 106 1.09 10.34 -26.44
CA GLY A 106 1.57 9.24 -27.27
C GLY A 106 1.33 7.84 -26.69
N ALA A 107 2.01 6.85 -27.26
CA ALA A 107 1.89 5.45 -26.87
C ALA A 107 2.51 5.17 -25.50
N PRO A 108 1.98 4.20 -24.73
CA PRO A 108 2.54 3.83 -23.43
C PRO A 108 3.96 3.28 -23.58
N SER A 109 4.91 3.88 -22.85
CA SER A 109 6.30 3.42 -22.81
C SER A 109 6.43 2.02 -22.20
N ALA A 110 7.53 1.31 -22.51
CA ALA A 110 7.80 -0.01 -21.92
C ALA A 110 7.80 0.02 -20.37
N ASN A 111 8.32 1.10 -19.78
CA ASN A 111 8.29 1.30 -18.33
C ASN A 111 6.87 1.45 -17.78
N LEU A 112 6.00 2.17 -18.48
CA LEU A 112 4.60 2.28 -18.08
C LEU A 112 3.88 0.94 -18.19
N GLN A 113 4.10 0.19 -19.26
CA GLN A 113 3.52 -1.16 -19.40
C GLN A 113 3.96 -2.08 -18.26
N LYS A 114 5.24 -2.03 -17.86
CA LYS A 114 5.73 -2.77 -16.69
C LYS A 114 4.99 -2.34 -15.41
N ARG A 115 4.85 -1.03 -15.15
CA ARG A 115 4.11 -0.52 -13.98
C ARG A 115 2.64 -0.95 -13.99
N LEU A 116 2.00 -0.97 -15.16
CA LEU A 116 0.62 -1.43 -15.31
C LEU A 116 0.49 -2.92 -14.96
N ARG A 117 1.42 -3.78 -15.40
CA ARG A 117 1.48 -5.19 -15.00
C ARG A 117 1.72 -5.35 -13.50
N ASP A 118 2.72 -4.65 -12.95
CA ASP A 118 3.05 -4.69 -11.53
C ASP A 118 1.87 -4.22 -10.64
N SER A 119 1.05 -3.30 -11.16
CA SER A 119 -0.17 -2.84 -10.49
C SER A 119 -1.36 -3.82 -10.61
N GLY A 120 -1.27 -4.81 -11.50
CA GLY A 120 -2.38 -5.72 -11.82
C GLY A 120 -3.52 -5.08 -12.61
N LEU A 121 -3.24 -4.02 -13.37
CA LEU A 121 -4.20 -3.34 -14.25
C LEU A 121 -4.16 -3.83 -15.70
N LEU A 122 -3.06 -4.46 -16.13
CA LEU A 122 -2.97 -4.98 -17.48
C LEU A 122 -3.58 -6.39 -17.53
N LYS A 123 -4.40 -6.65 -18.55
CA LYS A 123 -4.94 -7.98 -18.83
C LYS A 123 -3.87 -8.86 -19.47
N ASP A 124 -2.99 -9.43 -18.66
CA ASP A 124 -1.90 -10.31 -19.13
C ASP A 124 -2.03 -11.76 -18.64
N TRP A 125 -3.01 -12.05 -17.78
CA TRP A 125 -3.27 -13.41 -17.32
C TRP A 125 -4.00 -14.24 -18.40
N ASN A 126 -3.24 -15.07 -19.11
CA ASN A 126 -3.78 -16.12 -19.96
C ASN A 126 -3.77 -17.47 -19.20
N PRO A 127 -4.93 -18.06 -18.84
CA PRO A 127 -4.98 -19.34 -18.14
C PRO A 127 -4.37 -20.49 -18.94
N ASP A 128 -4.44 -20.45 -20.28
CA ASP A 128 -3.87 -21.48 -21.14
C ASP A 128 -2.33 -21.39 -21.20
N ALA A 129 -1.76 -20.20 -21.01
CA ALA A 129 -0.31 -20.00 -20.88
C ALA A 129 0.20 -20.29 -19.46
N HIS A 130 -0.70 -20.39 -18.48
CA HIS A 130 -0.38 -20.60 -17.07
C HIS A 130 -1.29 -21.67 -16.44
N PRO A 131 -1.27 -22.92 -16.95
CA PRO A 131 -2.09 -23.99 -16.38
C PRO A 131 -1.69 -24.23 -14.93
N ARG A 132 -2.64 -24.07 -14.01
CA ARG A 132 -2.52 -24.54 -12.63
C ARG A 132 -2.89 -26.01 -12.62
N THR A 133 -1.91 -26.90 -12.70
CA THR A 133 -2.12 -28.33 -12.52
C THR A 133 -1.87 -28.74 -11.07
N GLY A 134 -2.52 -29.82 -10.63
CA GLY A 134 -2.29 -30.44 -9.33
C GLY A 134 -3.56 -30.96 -8.65
N VAL A 135 -3.50 -32.20 -8.18
CA VAL A 135 -4.37 -32.75 -7.13
C VAL A 135 -3.56 -32.72 -5.83
N GLY A 136 -4.21 -32.61 -4.66
CA GLY A 136 -3.52 -32.41 -3.36
C GLY A 136 -2.33 -33.35 -3.09
N PRO A 137 -1.38 -32.95 -2.22
CA PRO A 137 -1.52 -31.99 -1.12
C PRO A 137 -1.25 -30.51 -1.48
N ASN A 138 -0.78 -30.20 -2.69
CA ASN A 138 -0.52 -28.83 -3.14
C ASN A 138 -1.26 -28.49 -4.44
N PRO A 139 -2.59 -28.31 -4.41
CA PRO A 139 -3.32 -27.80 -5.56
C PRO A 139 -2.88 -26.35 -5.82
N GLY A 140 -2.24 -26.10 -6.96
CA GLY A 140 -1.79 -24.76 -7.38
C GLY A 140 -0.28 -24.55 -7.47
N TRP A 141 0.53 -25.62 -7.41
CA TRP A 141 1.93 -25.51 -7.83
C TRP A 141 2.02 -25.30 -9.33
N PHE A 142 2.93 -24.41 -9.75
CA PHE A 142 3.22 -24.22 -11.18
C PHE A 142 3.71 -25.54 -11.75
N ALA A 143 3.07 -26.02 -12.83
CA ALA A 143 3.51 -27.22 -13.54
C ALA A 143 5.01 -27.09 -13.89
N PRO A 144 5.85 -28.10 -13.61
CA PRO A 144 7.17 -28.16 -14.21
C PRO A 144 7.01 -28.03 -15.73
N LYS A 145 7.77 -27.13 -16.37
CA LYS A 145 7.82 -27.14 -17.84
C LYS A 145 8.31 -28.52 -18.26
N ASP A 146 7.62 -29.16 -19.20
CA ASP A 146 8.09 -30.40 -19.79
C ASP A 146 9.51 -30.17 -20.31
N VAL A 147 10.50 -30.73 -19.61
CA VAL A 147 11.90 -30.78 -20.05
C VAL A 147 12.01 -31.87 -21.13
N GLY A 148 11.30 -31.65 -22.23
CA GLY A 148 11.30 -32.47 -23.44
C GLY A 148 12.22 -31.90 -24.50
N SER A 149 13.45 -31.57 -24.13
CA SER A 149 14.57 -31.35 -25.05
C SER A 149 15.83 -31.68 -24.29
N ALA A 150 16.39 -32.85 -24.61
CA ALA A 150 17.61 -33.36 -24.03
C ALA A 150 18.77 -32.43 -24.38
N ASP A 151 19.27 -31.71 -23.38
CA ASP A 151 20.64 -31.21 -23.36
C ASP A 151 21.42 -31.94 -22.26
N PRO A 152 22.71 -32.22 -22.49
CA PRO A 152 23.47 -33.16 -21.69
C PRO A 152 23.65 -32.68 -20.25
N SER A 153 23.37 -33.60 -19.35
CA SER A 153 23.62 -33.57 -17.91
C SER A 153 24.83 -32.71 -17.51
N PRO A 154 24.64 -31.62 -16.75
CA PRO A 154 25.75 -31.02 -16.02
C PRO A 154 26.13 -31.97 -14.87
N ALA A 155 27.43 -32.27 -14.81
CA ALA A 155 28.07 -33.17 -13.86
C ALA A 155 27.60 -32.99 -12.40
N PRO A 156 27.63 -34.06 -11.58
CA PRO A 156 27.25 -33.99 -10.17
C PRO A 156 28.12 -32.96 -9.43
N LYS A 157 27.45 -31.98 -8.81
CA LYS A 157 28.09 -31.06 -7.86
C LYS A 157 28.62 -31.86 -6.68
N PRO A 158 29.82 -31.53 -6.16
CA PRO A 158 30.37 -32.17 -4.96
C PRO A 158 29.43 -31.93 -3.77
N GLU A 159 29.18 -33.01 -3.03
CA GLU A 159 28.37 -33.05 -1.81
C GLU A 159 28.87 -32.00 -0.82
N LEU A 160 28.00 -31.03 -0.53
CA LEU A 160 28.20 -30.08 0.55
C LEU A 160 27.84 -30.80 1.85
N SER A 161 28.88 -31.09 2.64
CA SER A 161 28.82 -31.73 3.95
C SER A 161 27.75 -31.13 4.85
N THR A 162 26.90 -32.00 5.37
CA THR A 162 25.97 -31.78 6.46
C THR A 162 26.69 -31.22 7.69
N ALA A 163 26.47 -29.93 7.97
CA ALA A 163 26.74 -29.35 9.29
C ALA A 163 25.57 -29.70 10.23
N PRO A 164 25.82 -29.89 11.54
CA PRO A 164 24.77 -30.27 12.49
C PRO A 164 23.74 -29.15 12.67
N ASP A 165 22.48 -29.57 12.82
CA ASP A 165 21.31 -28.77 13.17
C ASP A 165 21.61 -27.88 14.38
N GLY A 166 21.79 -26.59 14.14
CA GLY A 166 21.75 -25.56 15.17
C GLY A 166 20.29 -25.19 15.43
N ASP A 167 19.82 -25.47 16.64
CA ASP A 167 18.56 -24.99 17.21
C ASP A 167 18.48 -23.46 17.13
N HIS A 168 18.00 -22.93 16.00
CA HIS A 168 17.61 -21.53 15.88
C HIS A 168 16.21 -21.37 16.48
N LYS A 169 16.16 -21.15 17.79
CA LYS A 169 15.00 -20.53 18.43
C LYS A 169 14.76 -19.20 17.74
N SER A 170 13.70 -19.13 16.94
CA SER A 170 13.19 -17.91 16.33
C SER A 170 12.73 -16.97 17.44
N GLU A 171 13.66 -16.13 17.92
CA GLU A 171 13.36 -15.07 18.86
C GLU A 171 12.51 -14.03 18.13
N VAL A 172 11.22 -14.00 18.48
CA VAL A 172 10.26 -13.04 17.95
C VAL A 172 10.66 -11.66 18.49
N ILE A 173 11.30 -10.84 17.65
CA ILE A 173 11.66 -9.47 18.02
C ILE A 173 10.36 -8.64 18.08
N PRO A 174 9.94 -8.15 19.25
CA PRO A 174 8.75 -7.31 19.34
C PRO A 174 9.03 -5.96 18.67
N ILE A 175 8.08 -5.52 17.84
CA ILE A 175 8.08 -4.17 17.28
C ILE A 175 7.43 -3.24 18.31
N CYS A 176 8.18 -2.23 18.76
CA CYS A 176 7.69 -1.23 19.71
C CYS A 176 7.51 0.12 19.02
N ILE A 177 6.39 0.79 19.29
CA ILE A 177 6.06 2.11 18.76
C ILE A 177 5.95 3.08 19.95
N ALA A 178 6.47 4.30 19.79
CA ALA A 178 6.33 5.35 20.79
C ALA A 178 4.91 5.95 20.73
N GLU A 179 4.16 5.91 21.84
CA GLU A 179 2.78 6.45 21.91
C GLU A 179 2.69 7.82 22.57
N GLY A 180 3.77 8.33 23.17
CA GLY A 180 3.74 9.66 23.79
C GLY A 180 5.11 10.14 24.25
N ILE A 181 5.29 11.46 24.24
CA ILE A 181 6.45 12.16 24.77
C ILE A 181 5.96 13.06 25.90
N ALA A 182 6.46 12.84 27.11
CA ALA A 182 6.24 13.74 28.23
C ALA A 182 7.56 14.42 28.59
N VAL A 183 7.57 15.75 28.55
CA VAL A 183 8.70 16.55 29.04
C VAL A 183 8.35 16.98 30.45
N VAL A 184 9.07 16.47 31.44
CA VAL A 184 8.88 16.82 32.84
C VAL A 184 10.12 17.62 33.27
N PRO A 185 9.97 18.88 33.69
CA PRO A 185 11.09 19.61 34.29
C PRO A 185 11.41 18.98 35.66
N ASP A 186 12.69 18.74 35.94
CA ASP A 186 13.12 18.34 37.28
C ASP A 186 13.22 19.57 38.21
N GLU A 187 13.40 19.31 39.52
CA GLU A 187 13.52 20.35 40.55
C GLU A 187 14.72 21.30 40.33
N TYR A 188 15.64 20.96 39.42
CA TYR A 188 16.83 21.74 39.08
C TYR A 188 16.73 22.45 37.72
N GLY A 189 15.57 22.36 37.03
CA GLY A 189 15.34 23.02 35.75
C GLY A 189 15.96 22.29 34.55
N ASN A 190 16.47 21.07 34.72
CA ASN A 190 16.84 20.23 33.59
C ASN A 190 15.59 19.61 32.96
N LYS A 191 15.59 19.55 31.63
CA LYS A 191 14.53 18.92 30.86
C LYS A 191 14.81 17.42 30.81
N SER A 192 13.98 16.62 31.47
CA SER A 192 13.97 15.18 31.28
C SER A 192 12.88 14.81 30.29
N THR A 193 13.21 13.98 29.30
CA THR A 193 12.25 13.48 28.31
C THR A 193 11.97 12.02 28.62
N SER A 194 10.73 11.72 29.02
CA SER A 194 10.27 10.34 29.20
C SER A 194 9.50 9.90 27.95
N CYS A 195 9.89 8.76 27.40
CA CYS A 195 9.29 8.16 26.21
C CYS A 195 8.54 6.89 26.61
N HIS A 196 7.25 6.81 26.29
CA HIS A 196 6.44 5.61 26.55
C HIS A 196 6.35 4.75 25.29
N TYR A 197 6.83 3.51 25.36
CA TYR A 197 6.80 2.57 24.24
C TYR A 197 5.77 1.46 24.48
N VAL A 198 4.97 1.18 23.44
CA VAL A 198 4.03 0.05 23.42
C VAL A 198 4.53 -0.98 22.42
N CYS A 199 4.75 -2.20 22.89
CA CYS A 199 5.24 -3.30 22.07
C CYS A 199 4.11 -4.25 21.70
N PHE A 200 4.00 -4.60 20.41
CA PHE A 200 3.06 -5.62 19.96
C PHE A 200 3.53 -7.00 20.47
N GLY A 201 2.82 -7.56 21.45
CA GLY A 201 3.21 -8.78 22.16
C GLY A 201 2.90 -8.79 23.65
N GLY A 202 2.40 -7.68 24.21
CA GLY A 202 1.84 -7.64 25.58
C GLY A 202 2.79 -7.17 26.68
N GLY A 203 3.94 -6.58 26.34
CA GLY A 203 4.85 -5.94 27.29
C GLY A 203 4.83 -4.41 27.17
N SER A 204 4.83 -3.72 28.30
CA SER A 204 5.14 -2.29 28.39
C SER A 204 6.56 -2.10 28.90
N PHE A 205 7.31 -1.18 28.28
CA PHE A 205 8.70 -0.89 28.66
C PHE A 205 8.86 0.61 28.91
N HIS A 206 9.48 0.97 30.03
CA HIS A 206 9.75 2.36 30.41
C HIS A 206 11.25 2.60 30.33
N GLN A 207 11.67 3.64 29.62
CA GLN A 207 13.08 4.00 29.49
C GLN A 207 13.27 5.50 29.63
N ASP A 208 14.09 5.88 30.60
CA ASP A 208 14.46 7.26 30.86
C ASP A 208 15.72 7.63 30.07
N PHE A 209 15.66 8.75 29.33
CA PHE A 209 16.81 9.29 28.62
C PHE A 209 17.26 10.59 29.31
N GLN A 210 18.50 10.60 29.78
CA GLN A 210 19.14 11.81 30.30
C GLN A 210 19.78 12.59 29.14
N GLY A 211 19.21 13.75 28.80
CA GLY A 211 19.76 14.69 27.82
C GLY A 211 18.72 15.29 26.88
N ASP A 212 19.13 16.30 26.12
CA ASP A 212 18.29 17.06 25.16
C ASP A 212 18.07 16.31 23.82
N VAL A 213 18.22 14.98 23.83
CA VAL A 213 18.07 14.13 22.64
C VAL A 213 16.63 13.62 22.56
N GLY A 214 15.90 14.04 21.52
CA GLY A 214 14.54 13.56 21.28
C GLY A 214 14.46 12.03 21.13
N CYS A 215 13.30 11.45 21.45
CA CYS A 215 13.11 10.00 21.39
C CYS A 215 13.51 9.45 20.00
N PRO A 216 14.42 8.45 19.90
CA PRO A 216 14.74 7.84 18.63
C PRO A 216 13.49 7.12 18.07
N PRO A 217 13.24 7.20 16.75
CA PRO A 217 11.98 6.73 16.16
C PRO A 217 11.77 5.22 16.24
N VAL A 218 12.83 4.43 16.47
CA VAL A 218 12.76 2.97 16.62
C VAL A 218 13.95 2.50 17.46
N LEU A 219 13.70 1.93 18.64
CA LEU A 219 14.70 1.16 19.39
C LEU A 219 14.79 -0.25 18.78
N ARG A 220 15.92 -0.57 18.15
CA ARG A 220 16.32 -1.96 17.95
C ARG A 220 17.19 -2.33 19.16
N PRO A 221 16.90 -3.40 19.91
CA PRO A 221 17.81 -3.83 20.97
C PRO A 221 19.16 -4.20 20.34
N ASN A 222 20.24 -3.58 20.84
CA ASN A 222 21.60 -3.96 20.49
C ASN A 222 21.89 -5.32 21.16
N PHE A 223 22.13 -6.35 20.35
CA PHE A 223 22.70 -7.60 20.81
C PHE A 223 24.19 -7.39 21.12
N VAL A 224 24.59 -7.63 22.37
CA VAL A 224 25.98 -7.93 22.71
C VAL A 224 26.11 -9.45 22.60
N ASN A 225 27.09 -9.90 21.81
CA ASN A 225 27.35 -11.30 21.41
C ASN A 225 27.32 -12.30 22.56
#